data_AF-A0A1A6FGJ8-F1
#
_entry.id   AF-A0A1A6FGJ8-F1
#
_cell.length_a   1.000
_cell.length_b   1.000
_cell.length_c   1.000
_cell.angle_alpha   90.00
_cell.angle_beta   90.00
_cell.angle_gamma   90.00
#
_symmetry.space_group_name_H-M   'P 1'
#
loop_
_entity.id
_entity.type
_entity.pdbx_description
1 polymer ?
#
loop_
_entity_poly.entity_id
_entity_poly.type
_entity_poly.pdbx_seq_one_letter_code
_entity_poly.pdbx_strand_id
1 'polypeptide(L)'
;MASMNAEPGPWRTARVPYLREIMDCLSTSSPVERIAFMKGAQTGGTEAGLDAIGYWIAHAPGIILCVWPSLDMVRRNSRTRIEPLIDGTPALRSKIAPARAKDPGNTVSQKEFTGGALVMTGANSATGLRSLPARYLVLDEVDLSPPTRTKRAIPWRWPFSAL
;
A
#
# COMPACT_ATOMS: atom_id res chain seq x y z
N MET A 1 -23.27 8.55 -5.09
CA MET A 1 -22.77 7.15 -5.09
C MET A 1 -22.70 6.68 -3.65
N ALA A 2 -23.31 5.55 -3.33
CA ALA A 2 -23.18 4.95 -2.00
C ALA A 2 -21.71 4.55 -1.78
N SER A 3 -21.03 5.24 -0.88
CA SER A 3 -19.70 4.86 -0.42
C SER A 3 -19.85 3.70 0.56
N MET A 4 -19.01 2.67 0.43
CA MET A 4 -18.92 1.61 1.44
C MET A 4 -18.15 2.06 2.70
N ASN A 5 -17.69 3.31 2.74
CA ASN A 5 -16.95 3.88 3.85
C ASN A 5 -17.91 4.42 4.91
N ALA A 6 -17.50 4.32 6.17
CA ALA A 6 -18.26 4.84 7.30
C ALA A 6 -18.52 6.36 7.18
N GLU A 7 -17.59 7.09 6.55
CA GLU A 7 -17.77 8.50 6.18
C GLU A 7 -17.44 8.69 4.69
N PRO A 8 -18.42 9.13 3.87
CA PRO A 8 -18.17 9.44 2.47
C PRO A 8 -17.47 10.79 2.33
N GLY A 9 -16.50 10.85 1.42
CA GLY A 9 -15.81 12.09 1.05
C GLY A 9 -14.29 11.97 1.08
N PRO A 10 -13.57 13.09 0.88
CA PRO A 10 -12.11 13.12 0.93
C PRO A 10 -11.58 12.71 2.31
N TRP A 11 -10.39 12.13 2.33
CA TRP A 11 -9.67 11.84 3.57
C TRP A 11 -9.52 13.09 4.45
N ARG A 12 -9.74 12.93 5.76
CA ARG A 12 -9.60 14.01 6.74
C ARG A 12 -8.74 13.53 7.90
N THR A 13 -7.46 13.91 7.90
CA THR A 13 -6.51 13.56 8.97
C THR A 13 -6.96 14.06 10.36
N ALA A 14 -7.84 15.06 10.43
CA ALA A 14 -8.46 15.48 11.69
C ALA A 14 -9.25 14.37 12.40
N ARG A 15 -9.75 13.36 11.69
CA ARG A 15 -10.46 12.19 12.26
C ARG A 15 -9.54 11.14 12.84
N VAL A 16 -8.31 11.09 12.36
CA VAL A 16 -7.28 10.12 12.73
C VAL A 16 -5.97 10.88 12.99
N PRO A 17 -5.94 11.78 13.99
CA PRO A 17 -4.81 12.68 14.20
C PRO A 17 -3.50 11.93 14.47
N TYR A 18 -3.58 10.72 15.01
CA TYR A 18 -2.45 9.83 15.26
C TYR A 18 -1.77 9.32 13.97
N LEU A 19 -2.42 9.41 12.80
CA LEU A 19 -1.80 9.06 11.51
C LEU A 19 -1.10 10.25 10.84
N ARG A 20 -1.27 11.49 11.34
CA ARG A 20 -0.73 12.69 10.71
C ARG A 20 0.78 12.61 10.52
N GLU A 21 1.51 12.41 11.62
CA GLU A 21 2.97 12.35 11.60
C GLU A 21 3.48 11.20 10.73
N ILE A 22 2.80 10.05 10.75
CA ILE A 22 3.13 8.89 9.91
C ILE A 22 2.99 9.25 8.42
N MET A 23 1.88 9.89 8.05
CA MET A 23 1.63 10.31 6.67
C MET A 23 2.57 11.44 6.23
N ASP A 24 2.90 12.38 7.11
CA ASP A 24 3.88 13.42 6.85
C ASP A 24 5.26 12.81 6.59
N CYS A 25 5.63 11.77 7.36
CA CYS A 25 6.88 11.04 7.15
C CYS A 25 6.90 10.23 5.83
N LEU A 26 5.74 9.84 5.29
CA LEU A 26 5.63 9.13 4.00
C LEU A 26 5.73 10.07 2.78
N SER A 27 5.71 11.39 3.00
CA SER A 27 5.91 12.39 1.96
C SER A 27 7.32 12.31 1.36
N THR A 28 7.44 12.66 0.08
CA THR A 28 8.73 12.78 -0.62
C THR A 28 9.61 13.91 -0.10
N SER A 29 9.05 14.85 0.68
CA SER A 29 9.81 15.89 1.36
C SER A 29 10.42 15.43 2.70
N SER A 30 9.97 14.29 3.21
CA SER A 30 10.48 13.73 4.45
C SER A 30 11.86 13.07 4.21
N PRO A 31 12.84 13.27 5.10
CA PRO A 31 14.10 12.53 5.05
C PRO A 31 13.97 11.08 5.55
N VAL A 32 12.80 10.67 6.05
CA VAL A 32 12.58 9.34 6.63
C VAL A 32 12.46 8.28 5.53
N GLU A 33 13.37 7.31 5.52
CA GLU A 33 13.37 6.22 4.54
C GLU A 33 12.50 5.02 4.95
N ARG A 34 12.31 4.81 6.26
CA ARG A 34 11.63 3.62 6.80
C ARG A 34 10.72 4.00 7.94
N ILE A 35 9.48 3.56 7.85
CA ILE A 35 8.46 3.75 8.88
C ILE A 35 7.93 2.38 9.25
N ALA A 36 8.02 2.06 10.53
CA ALA A 36 7.48 0.84 11.10
C ALA A 36 6.66 1.24 12.31
N PHE A 37 5.38 0.92 12.33
CA PHE A 37 4.50 1.26 13.43
C PHE A 37 3.64 0.05 13.80
N MET A 38 3.52 -0.19 15.10
CA MET A 38 2.59 -1.18 15.63
C MET A 38 1.25 -0.51 15.84
N LYS A 39 0.20 -1.15 15.33
CA LYS A 39 -1.16 -0.62 15.40
C LYS A 39 -2.14 -1.69 15.86
N GLY A 40 -3.22 -1.25 16.50
CA GLY A 40 -4.41 -2.09 16.68
C GLY A 40 -5.12 -2.33 15.33
N ALA A 41 -5.97 -3.34 15.28
CA ALA A 41 -6.84 -3.57 14.13
C ALA A 41 -7.77 -2.36 13.88
N GLN A 42 -8.11 -2.10 12.61
CA GLN A 42 -9.06 -1.03 12.20
C GLN A 42 -8.68 0.42 12.57
N THR A 43 -7.42 0.68 12.88
CA THR A 43 -6.90 2.04 13.18
C THR A 43 -6.54 2.85 11.92
N GLY A 44 -7.05 2.48 10.74
CA GLY A 44 -6.81 3.23 9.50
C GLY A 44 -5.39 3.12 8.92
N GLY A 45 -4.50 2.29 9.47
CA GLY A 45 -3.14 2.15 8.94
C GLY A 45 -3.06 1.67 7.48
N THR A 46 -3.95 0.78 7.07
CA THR A 46 -4.06 0.34 5.67
C THR A 46 -4.38 1.53 4.76
N GLU A 47 -5.35 2.37 5.14
CA GLU A 47 -5.75 3.54 4.34
C GLU A 47 -4.62 4.57 4.26
N ALA A 48 -3.89 4.82 5.35
CA ALA A 48 -2.70 5.69 5.30
C ALA A 48 -1.63 5.17 4.32
N GLY A 49 -1.43 3.85 4.25
CA GLY A 49 -0.55 3.23 3.26
C GLY A 49 -1.06 3.41 1.82
N LEU A 50 -2.36 3.29 1.61
CA LEU A 50 -2.99 3.50 0.30
C LEU A 50 -2.95 4.97 -0.15
N ASP A 51 -3.17 5.90 0.77
CA ASP A 51 -3.04 7.34 0.52
C ASP A 51 -1.61 7.70 0.12
N ALA A 52 -0.60 7.11 0.78
CA ALA A 52 0.80 7.28 0.41
C ALA A 52 1.09 6.74 -1.00
N ILE A 53 0.55 5.57 -1.36
CA ILE A 53 0.64 5.03 -2.72
C ILE A 53 0.03 6.00 -3.73
N GLY A 54 -1.17 6.51 -3.46
CA GLY A 54 -1.82 7.51 -4.31
C GLY A 54 -0.98 8.78 -4.47
N TYR A 55 -0.42 9.28 -3.38
CA TYR A 55 0.49 10.43 -3.38
C TYR A 55 1.72 10.17 -4.26
N TRP A 56 2.39 9.02 -4.12
CA TRP A 56 3.58 8.70 -4.91
C TRP A 56 3.27 8.56 -6.40
N ILE A 57 2.15 7.93 -6.78
CA ILE A 57 1.75 7.82 -8.19
C ILE A 57 1.50 9.22 -8.79
N ALA A 58 0.89 10.12 -8.02
CA ALA A 58 0.59 11.46 -8.48
C ALA A 58 1.85 12.34 -8.61
N HIS A 59 2.71 12.35 -7.59
CA HIS A 59 3.77 13.35 -7.43
C HIS A 59 5.20 12.85 -7.70
N ALA A 60 5.49 11.58 -7.42
CA ALA A 60 6.85 11.02 -7.55
C ALA A 60 6.79 9.56 -8.03
N PRO A 61 6.34 9.34 -9.28
CA PRO A 61 6.09 8.00 -9.79
C PRO A 61 7.37 7.15 -9.76
N GLY A 62 7.17 5.86 -9.56
CA GLY A 62 8.21 4.86 -9.50
C GLY A 62 7.60 3.48 -9.31
N ILE A 63 8.46 2.46 -9.22
CA ILE A 63 7.99 1.10 -8.94
C ILE A 63 7.59 1.03 -7.45
N ILE A 64 6.32 0.77 -7.19
CA ILE A 64 5.75 0.63 -5.85
C ILE A 64 5.39 -0.85 -5.65
N LEU A 65 5.94 -1.47 -4.60
CA LEU A 65 5.61 -2.83 -4.20
C LEU A 65 4.73 -2.81 -2.96
N CYS A 66 3.51 -3.31 -3.08
CA CYS A 66 2.56 -3.48 -1.97
C CYS A 66 2.40 -4.97 -1.65
N VAL A 67 2.73 -5.35 -0.42
CA VAL A 67 2.67 -6.72 0.05
C VAL A 67 1.52 -6.87 1.02
N TRP A 68 0.62 -7.79 0.69
CA TRP A 68 -0.49 -8.22 1.53
C TRP A 68 -0.19 -9.58 2.16
N PRO A 69 -0.85 -9.98 3.26
CA PRO A 69 -0.61 -11.27 3.90
C PRO A 69 -0.84 -12.47 2.96
N SER A 70 -1.83 -12.40 2.07
CA SER A 70 -2.17 -13.48 1.13
C SER A 70 -2.54 -12.97 -0.26
N LEU A 71 -2.49 -13.86 -1.26
CA LEU A 71 -2.93 -13.56 -2.63
C LEU A 71 -4.44 -13.29 -2.73
N ASP A 72 -5.25 -13.90 -1.87
CA ASP A 72 -6.68 -13.64 -1.82
C ASP A 72 -6.96 -12.22 -1.30
N MET A 73 -6.17 -11.76 -0.33
CA MET A 73 -6.23 -10.37 0.13
C MET A 73 -5.79 -9.39 -0.95
N VAL A 74 -4.77 -9.71 -1.76
CA VAL A 74 -4.42 -8.91 -2.95
C VAL A 74 -5.65 -8.74 -3.85
N ARG A 75 -6.32 -9.85 -4.21
CA ARG A 75 -7.48 -9.80 -5.12
C ARG A 75 -8.65 -9.03 -4.53
N ARG A 76 -8.89 -9.19 -3.23
CA ARG A 76 -9.95 -8.48 -2.50
C ARG A 76 -9.64 -6.98 -2.44
N ASN A 77 -8.49 -6.59 -1.87
CA ASN A 77 -8.13 -5.20 -1.64
C ASN A 77 -7.89 -4.44 -2.95
N SER A 78 -7.44 -5.11 -4.02
CA SER A 78 -7.41 -4.52 -5.35
C SER A 78 -8.78 -3.99 -5.76
N ARG A 79 -9.83 -4.81 -5.66
CA ARG A 79 -11.20 -4.42 -6.05
C ARG A 79 -11.89 -3.50 -5.05
N THR A 80 -11.68 -3.73 -3.75
CA THR A 80 -12.45 -3.02 -2.72
C THR A 80 -11.78 -1.73 -2.25
N ARG A 81 -10.48 -1.54 -2.49
CA ARG A 81 -9.73 -0.36 -2.02
C ARG A 81 -8.96 0.34 -3.14
N ILE A 82 -8.20 -0.39 -3.95
CA ILE A 82 -7.36 0.21 -5.00
C ILE A 82 -8.19 0.77 -6.16
N GLU A 83 -9.13 0.01 -6.72
CA GLU A 83 -9.98 0.54 -7.81
C GLU A 83 -10.77 1.77 -7.33
N PRO A 84 -11.46 1.76 -6.16
CA PRO A 84 -12.13 2.95 -5.66
C PRO A 84 -11.19 4.13 -5.38
N LEU A 85 -9.96 3.89 -4.93
CA LEU A 85 -8.95 4.94 -4.73
C LEU A 85 -8.58 5.61 -6.06
N ILE A 86 -8.34 4.81 -7.11
CA ILE A 86 -8.00 5.30 -8.45
C ILE A 86 -9.19 6.05 -9.04
N ASP A 87 -10.38 5.47 -8.98
CA ASP A 87 -11.60 6.08 -9.52
C ASP A 87 -11.95 7.36 -8.75
N GLY A 88 -11.87 7.34 -7.42
CA GLY A 88 -12.19 8.48 -6.57
C GLY A 88 -11.22 9.65 -6.69
N THR A 89 -10.03 9.43 -7.27
CA THR A 89 -8.97 10.44 -7.35
C THR A 89 -8.69 10.83 -8.80
N PRO A 90 -9.14 12.01 -9.27
CA PRO A 90 -8.96 12.44 -10.67
C PRO A 90 -7.52 12.41 -11.16
N ALA A 91 -6.56 12.76 -10.28
CA ALA A 91 -5.14 12.71 -10.59
C ALA A 91 -4.64 11.29 -10.91
N LEU A 92 -5.15 10.27 -10.18
CA LEU A 92 -4.80 8.87 -10.42
C LEU A 92 -5.51 8.32 -11.65
N ARG A 93 -6.80 8.61 -11.80
CA ARG A 93 -7.62 8.21 -12.95
C ARG A 93 -7.02 8.70 -14.28
N SER A 94 -6.40 9.88 -14.29
CA SER A 94 -5.73 10.42 -15.48
C SER A 94 -4.42 9.70 -15.85
N LYS A 95 -3.79 9.03 -14.88
CA LYS A 95 -2.47 8.39 -15.01
C LYS A 95 -2.53 6.88 -15.19
N ILE A 96 -3.55 6.24 -14.62
CA ILE A 96 -3.74 4.79 -14.66
C ILE A 96 -4.86 4.52 -15.67
N ALA A 97 -4.52 3.83 -16.76
CA ALA A 97 -5.50 3.45 -17.77
C ALA A 97 -6.56 2.51 -17.15
N PRO A 98 -7.84 2.61 -17.55
CA PRO A 98 -8.87 1.69 -17.06
C PRO A 98 -8.55 0.26 -17.50
N ALA A 99 -8.90 -0.73 -16.68
CA ALA A 99 -8.69 -2.14 -17.00
C ALA A 99 -9.51 -2.54 -18.23
N ARG A 100 -8.87 -2.61 -19.40
CA ARG A 100 -9.47 -3.12 -20.64
C ARG A 100 -9.07 -4.59 -20.82
N ALA A 101 -9.95 -5.40 -21.40
CA ALA A 101 -9.78 -6.85 -21.58
C ALA A 101 -8.54 -7.28 -22.41
N LYS A 102 -7.74 -6.35 -22.93
CA LYS A 102 -6.54 -6.59 -23.73
C LYS A 102 -5.32 -5.75 -23.32
N ASP A 103 -5.36 -5.07 -22.16
CA ASP A 103 -4.22 -4.26 -21.71
C ASP A 103 -3.37 -5.05 -20.70
N PRO A 104 -2.17 -5.56 -21.08
CA PRO A 104 -1.36 -6.39 -20.19
C PRO A 104 -0.84 -5.63 -18.96
N GLY A 105 -0.82 -4.29 -19.00
CA GLY A 105 -0.29 -3.43 -17.94
C GLY A 105 -1.26 -3.16 -16.77
N ASN A 106 -2.55 -3.47 -16.91
CA ASN A 106 -3.54 -3.29 -15.84
C ASN A 106 -4.26 -4.59 -15.49
N THR A 107 -3.74 -5.28 -14.48
CA THR A 107 -4.30 -6.50 -13.90
C THR A 107 -4.75 -6.28 -12.46
N VAL A 108 -5.36 -7.31 -11.85
CA VAL A 108 -5.75 -7.26 -10.43
C VAL A 108 -4.53 -7.04 -9.52
N SER A 109 -3.38 -7.59 -9.87
CA SER A 109 -2.14 -7.52 -9.08
C SER A 109 -1.15 -6.46 -9.57
N GLN A 110 -1.40 -5.78 -10.68
CA GLN A 110 -0.46 -4.82 -11.26
C GLN A 110 -1.20 -3.65 -11.91
N LYS A 111 -0.84 -2.43 -11.55
CA LYS A 111 -1.33 -1.19 -12.17
C LYS A 111 -0.16 -0.41 -12.75
N GLU A 112 -0.04 -0.37 -14.07
CA GLU A 112 0.95 0.45 -14.75
C GLU A 112 0.47 1.90 -14.92
N PHE A 113 1.42 2.83 -14.82
CA PHE A 113 1.22 4.26 -15.02
C PHE A 113 2.49 4.90 -15.56
N THR A 114 2.39 6.11 -16.09
CA THR A 114 3.57 6.83 -16.60
C THR A 114 4.61 7.03 -15.50
N GLY A 115 5.80 6.47 -15.70
CA GLY A 115 6.92 6.57 -14.77
C GLY A 115 6.99 5.47 -13.69
N GLY A 116 6.12 4.46 -13.72
CA GLY A 116 6.20 3.36 -12.76
C GLY A 116 5.09 2.32 -12.85
N ALA A 117 5.03 1.48 -11.82
CA ALA A 117 3.98 0.48 -11.67
C ALA A 117 3.71 0.21 -10.20
N LEU A 118 2.46 -0.01 -9.84
CA LEU A 118 2.06 -0.57 -8.56
C LEU A 118 1.94 -2.07 -8.73
N VAL A 119 2.83 -2.81 -8.09
CA VAL A 119 2.83 -4.28 -8.05
C VAL A 119 2.32 -4.71 -6.69
N MET A 120 1.28 -5.53 -6.67
CA MET A 120 0.69 -6.08 -5.46
C MET A 120 0.95 -7.58 -5.39
N THR A 121 1.52 -8.03 -4.28
CA THR A 121 1.88 -9.44 -4.08
C THR A 121 1.45 -9.93 -2.70
N GLY A 122 1.30 -11.25 -2.56
CA GLY A 122 1.14 -11.88 -1.25
C GLY A 122 2.50 -12.15 -0.61
N ALA A 123 2.60 -12.10 0.71
CA ALA A 123 3.82 -12.40 1.47
C ALA A 123 4.40 -13.80 1.15
N ASN A 124 3.54 -14.73 0.73
CA ASN A 124 3.91 -16.11 0.38
C ASN A 124 4.55 -16.24 -1.00
N SER A 125 4.52 -15.19 -1.83
CA SER A 125 5.01 -15.23 -3.21
C SER A 125 6.46 -14.75 -3.29
N ALA A 126 7.38 -15.63 -2.90
CA ALA A 126 8.83 -15.36 -2.87
C ALA A 126 9.41 -14.96 -4.23
N THR A 127 8.80 -15.42 -5.34
CA THR A 127 9.26 -15.15 -6.71
C THR A 127 9.03 -13.71 -7.13
N GLY A 128 7.93 -13.08 -6.70
CA GLY A 128 7.64 -11.67 -7.02
C GLY A 128 8.49 -10.66 -6.26
N LEU A 129 8.97 -11.04 -5.07
CA LEU A 129 9.76 -10.16 -4.17
C LEU A 129 11.23 -10.02 -4.56
N ARG A 130 11.81 -11.01 -5.25
CA ARG A 130 13.26 -11.03 -5.56
C ARG A 130 13.67 -10.31 -6.84
N SER A 131 12.74 -10.13 -7.78
CA SER A 131 13.06 -9.70 -9.14
C SER A 131 12.63 -8.27 -9.46
N LEU A 132 12.05 -7.55 -8.49
CA LEU A 132 11.49 -6.22 -8.72
C LEU A 132 12.31 -5.13 -8.00
N PRO A 133 12.96 -4.21 -8.74
CA PRO A 133 13.66 -3.07 -8.12
C PRO A 133 12.63 -2.01 -7.69
N ALA A 134 11.97 -2.26 -6.56
CA ALA A 134 10.96 -1.35 -6.00
C ALA A 134 11.61 -0.08 -5.41
N ARG A 135 11.11 1.09 -5.80
CA ARG A 135 11.46 2.38 -5.18
C ARG A 135 10.76 2.54 -3.83
N TYR A 136 9.50 2.09 -3.74
CA TYR A 136 8.69 2.16 -2.52
C TYR A 136 8.19 0.77 -2.14
N LEU A 137 8.21 0.46 -0.85
CA LEU A 137 7.72 -0.80 -0.29
C LEU A 137 6.67 -0.52 0.79
N VAL A 138 5.48 -1.10 0.62
CA VAL A 138 4.41 -1.07 1.62
C VAL A 138 4.12 -2.50 2.04
N LEU A 139 4.27 -2.77 3.33
CA LEU A 139 3.93 -4.07 3.93
C LEU A 139 2.73 -3.84 4.86
N ASP A 140 1.58 -4.44 4.55
CA ASP A 140 0.43 -4.41 5.46
C ASP A 140 0.33 -5.71 6.25
N GLU A 141 -0.08 -5.61 7.52
CA GLU A 141 -0.30 -6.75 8.42
C GLU A 141 0.86 -7.77 8.43
N VAL A 142 2.08 -7.26 8.65
CA VAL A 142 3.33 -8.04 8.65
C VAL A 142 3.31 -9.18 9.65
N ASP A 143 2.59 -9.03 10.76
CA ASP A 143 2.39 -10.01 11.82
C ASP A 143 1.56 -11.23 11.38
N LEU A 144 0.68 -11.07 10.40
CA LEU A 144 -0.13 -12.14 9.82
C LEU A 144 0.58 -12.87 8.66
N SER A 145 1.73 -12.35 8.22
CA SER A 145 2.55 -13.01 7.20
C SER A 145 3.26 -14.23 7.81
N PRO A 146 3.42 -15.35 7.09
CA PRO A 146 4.05 -16.52 7.68
C PRO A 146 5.49 -16.22 8.10
N PRO A 147 5.94 -16.79 9.24
CA PRO A 147 7.28 -16.55 9.72
C PRO A 147 8.29 -16.99 8.65
N THR A 148 9.05 -16.01 8.14
CA THR A 148 10.16 -16.28 7.22
C THR A 148 11.10 -17.29 7.87
N ARG A 149 11.25 -18.48 7.27
CA ARG A 149 12.07 -19.62 7.76
C ARG A 149 13.57 -19.29 7.90
N THR A 150 14.01 -18.11 7.44
CA THR A 150 15.36 -17.62 7.63
C THR A 150 15.43 -16.81 8.92
N LYS A 151 16.23 -17.26 9.89
CA LYS A 151 16.60 -16.52 11.12
C LYS A 151 17.37 -15.20 10.85
N ARG A 152 17.24 -14.60 9.67
CA ARG A 152 17.53 -13.18 9.46
C ARG A 152 16.19 -12.46 9.55
N ALA A 153 15.81 -12.16 10.78
CA ALA A 153 14.81 -11.16 11.04
C ALA A 153 15.19 -9.91 10.22
N ILE A 154 14.25 -9.40 9.43
CA ILE A 154 14.24 -7.96 9.17
C ILE A 154 14.31 -7.34 10.58
N PRO A 155 15.27 -6.48 10.90
CA PRO A 155 15.76 -6.24 12.28
C PRO A 155 14.79 -5.45 13.16
N TRP A 156 13.49 -5.57 12.93
CA TRP A 156 12.46 -5.12 13.83
C TRP A 156 12.17 -6.22 14.86
N ARG A 157 13.07 -6.38 15.83
CA ARG A 157 12.71 -7.00 17.11
C ARG A 157 12.05 -5.90 17.93
N TRP A 158 10.71 -5.89 17.98
CA TRP A 158 10.01 -5.03 18.92
C TRP A 158 10.24 -5.54 20.35
N PRO A 159 10.64 -4.69 21.30
CA PRO A 159 10.98 -5.08 22.66
C PRO A 159 9.73 -5.32 23.53
N PHE A 160 8.77 -6.11 23.05
CA PHE A 160 7.60 -6.52 23.83
C PHE A 160 7.83 -7.81 24.64
N SER A 161 9.05 -8.35 24.67
CA SER A 161 9.40 -9.47 25.56
C SER A 161 9.76 -9.03 26.99
N ALA A 162 9.32 -7.84 27.43
CA ALA A 162 9.65 -7.27 28.74
C ALA A 162 8.44 -6.61 29.46
N LEU A 163 7.22 -7.01 29.10
CA LEU A 163 6.01 -6.75 29.89
C LEU A 163 5.33 -8.08 30.22
#